data_AF-A0A946PD35-F1
#
_entry.id   AF-A0A946PD35-F1
#
_cell.length_a   1.000
_cell.length_b   1.000
_cell.length_c   1.000
_cell.angle_alpha   90.00
_cell.angle_beta   90.00
_cell.angle_gamma   90.00
#
_symmetry.space_group_name_H-M   'P 1'
#
loop_
_entity.id
_entity.type
_entity.pdbx_description
1 polymer ?
#
loop_
_entity_poly.entity_id
_entity_poly.type
_entity_poly.pdbx_seq_one_letter_code
_entity_poly.pdbx_strand_id
1 'polypeptide(L)'
;MHALIVDDSKPVRSILTKVLNRLQFQCVEASNGIEALDRLSHMPRPSLITLNRHMPEMDGFELLGRIRRSQQFRNLPVVMISTDSNEASVEAAMRLGANDFVAKPFTPSELTEHLTALGLITNSDQKNWESPTASPTSRTNVSKNDQPKDNSTKKPIRLLLVDDSAVIRGILTKTLRGLPGIEVTGTAANGEKALDFLEKTRVDVVLLDIEMPVMDGLETLRHLRKQYPKLPVVMFSSLTERGAKATLEALVAGANDYVAKPTATDTDSIVKKIESELVPKVKAVYRPPRIAENGPQKTILRQSAHKTHSSKKSHKISVIVIAVSTGGPSALAEILPHLTAAHAPPVVIVQHMPKEFTGHLATRLSKMCDQKVSEAKNGEPLLSEHIYMAPGGVHLEIQKHGREFKLALHGGPPENSCRPSADVLFRSAARLFGSDVLALILTGMGSDGLQGSKAIASTGGTVIAQDEPSSVVWGMPGQVVRAGIADATTPLDCIGPDVASRIYRQKS
;
A
#
# COMPACT_ATOMS: atom_id res chain seq x y z
N MET A 1 -34.26 -10.33 18.87
CA MET A 1 -33.93 -9.42 19.99
C MET A 1 -33.62 -8.04 19.42
N HIS A 2 -33.69 -6.94 20.19
CA HIS A 2 -33.33 -5.61 19.68
C HIS A 2 -32.06 -5.10 20.37
N ALA A 3 -31.14 -4.49 19.62
CA ALA A 3 -29.95 -3.85 20.17
C ALA A 3 -29.87 -2.39 19.76
N LEU A 4 -29.49 -1.52 20.69
CA LEU A 4 -29.14 -0.13 20.38
C LEU A 4 -27.62 0.00 20.36
N ILE A 5 -27.08 0.53 19.27
CA ILE A 5 -25.64 0.76 19.09
C ILE A 5 -25.40 2.26 19.10
N VAL A 6 -24.63 2.73 20.08
CA VAL A 6 -24.36 4.16 20.26
C VAL A 6 -22.87 4.42 20.14
N ASP A 7 -22.46 5.01 19.02
CA ASP A 7 -21.06 5.31 18.70
C ASP A 7 -21.00 6.43 17.67
N ASP A 8 -20.14 7.41 17.84
CA ASP A 8 -19.94 8.51 16.88
C ASP A 8 -19.23 8.04 15.60
N SER A 9 -18.48 6.94 15.66
CA SER A 9 -17.78 6.33 14.53
C SER A 9 -18.70 5.45 13.69
N LYS A 10 -19.08 5.92 12.49
CA LYS A 10 -19.85 5.14 11.51
C LYS A 10 -19.23 3.77 11.17
N PRO A 11 -17.90 3.64 11.00
CA PRO A 11 -17.26 2.33 10.84
C PRO A 11 -17.52 1.38 12.02
N VAL A 12 -17.42 1.86 13.26
CA VAL A 12 -17.67 1.04 14.45
C VAL A 12 -19.13 0.59 14.52
N ARG A 13 -20.08 1.51 14.27
CA ARG A 13 -21.50 1.15 14.22
C ARG A 13 -21.77 0.06 13.18
N SER A 14 -21.19 0.18 11.99
CA SER A 14 -21.35 -0.83 10.94
C SER A 14 -20.79 -2.20 11.33
N ILE A 15 -19.66 -2.26 12.03
CA ILE A 15 -19.08 -3.51 12.54
C ILE A 15 -20.00 -4.12 13.61
N LEU A 16 -20.42 -3.33 14.60
CA LEU A 16 -21.31 -3.78 15.67
C LEU A 16 -22.65 -4.27 15.12
N THR A 17 -23.25 -3.54 14.19
CA THR A 17 -24.51 -3.92 13.52
C THR A 17 -24.36 -5.27 12.82
N LYS A 18 -23.24 -5.53 12.14
CA LYS A 18 -23.01 -6.82 11.47
C LYS A 18 -22.84 -7.97 12.45
N VAL A 19 -22.06 -7.77 13.53
CA VAL A 19 -21.85 -8.80 14.55
C VAL A 19 -23.16 -9.14 15.25
N LEU A 20 -23.89 -8.12 15.70
CA LEU A 20 -25.15 -8.29 16.43
C LEU A 20 -26.27 -8.84 15.54
N ASN A 21 -26.35 -8.44 14.26
CA ASN A 21 -27.32 -9.04 13.31
C ASN A 21 -27.08 -10.54 13.09
N ARG A 22 -25.83 -11.01 13.04
CA ARG A 22 -25.52 -12.46 12.96
C ARG A 22 -25.98 -13.21 14.21
N LEU A 23 -25.92 -12.54 15.36
CA LEU A 23 -26.42 -13.01 16.65
C LEU A 23 -27.94 -12.78 16.83
N GLN A 24 -28.69 -12.55 15.73
CA GLN A 24 -30.15 -12.41 15.72
C GLN A 24 -30.69 -11.17 16.49
N PHE A 25 -29.87 -10.14 16.66
CA PHE A 25 -30.34 -8.82 17.09
C PHE A 25 -30.80 -7.99 15.88
N GLN A 26 -31.89 -7.27 16.03
CA GLN A 26 -32.28 -6.18 15.14
C GLN A 26 -31.68 -4.90 15.70
N CYS A 27 -30.71 -4.35 14.98
CA CYS A 27 -29.91 -3.22 15.45
C CYS A 27 -30.53 -1.88 15.05
N VAL A 28 -30.59 -0.96 16.01
CA VAL A 28 -30.86 0.46 15.79
C VAL A 28 -29.58 1.22 16.13
N GLU A 29 -29.19 2.15 15.28
CA GLU A 29 -27.96 2.94 15.44
C GLU A 29 -28.27 4.36 15.95
N ALA A 30 -27.37 4.89 16.77
CA ALA A 30 -27.32 6.29 17.18
C ALA A 30 -25.87 6.79 17.18
N SER A 31 -25.67 8.04 16.79
CA SER A 31 -24.34 8.67 16.66
C SER A 31 -23.89 9.45 17.88
N ASN A 32 -24.78 9.75 18.82
CA ASN A 32 -24.49 10.43 20.08
C ASN A 32 -25.54 10.09 21.15
N GLY A 33 -25.35 10.59 22.38
CA GLY A 33 -26.24 10.30 23.49
C GLY A 33 -27.65 10.90 23.37
N ILE A 34 -27.81 12.03 22.68
CA ILE A 34 -29.13 12.67 22.46
C ILE A 34 -29.95 11.82 21.49
N GLU A 35 -29.37 11.45 20.36
CA GLU A 35 -30.01 10.57 19.37
C GLU A 35 -30.36 9.23 20.02
N ALA A 36 -29.49 8.66 20.87
CA ALA A 36 -29.78 7.41 21.55
C ALA A 36 -31.03 7.48 22.45
N LEU A 37 -31.25 8.58 23.18
CA LEU A 37 -32.46 8.77 23.99
C LEU A 37 -33.71 8.94 23.13
N ASP A 38 -33.59 9.63 22.00
CA ASP A 38 -34.66 9.73 21.02
C ASP A 38 -35.01 8.36 20.43
N ARG A 39 -34.02 7.56 20.03
CA ARG A 39 -34.22 6.18 19.55
C ARG A 39 -34.89 5.32 20.62
N LEU A 40 -34.44 5.37 21.88
CA LEU A 40 -35.03 4.61 22.99
C LEU A 40 -36.52 4.91 23.21
N SER A 41 -36.96 6.12 22.86
CA SER A 41 -38.36 6.53 22.99
C SER A 41 -39.25 5.99 21.85
N HIS A 42 -38.66 5.68 20.70
CA HIS A 42 -39.39 5.28 19.49
C HIS A 42 -39.15 3.82 19.05
N MET A 43 -38.12 3.16 19.59
CA MET A 43 -37.79 1.77 19.23
C MET A 43 -38.46 0.75 20.17
N PRO A 44 -38.71 -0.48 19.69
CA PRO A 44 -39.03 -1.60 20.58
C PRO A 44 -37.94 -1.76 21.64
N ARG A 45 -38.34 -2.06 22.89
CA ARG A 45 -37.43 -2.13 24.04
C ARG A 45 -36.19 -3.01 23.70
N PRO A 46 -34.97 -2.45 23.70
CA PRO A 46 -33.78 -3.23 23.41
C PRO A 46 -33.45 -4.18 24.57
N SER A 47 -32.83 -5.31 24.24
CA SER A 47 -32.25 -6.25 25.19
C SER A 47 -30.76 -6.01 25.43
N LEU A 48 -30.12 -5.14 24.62
CA LEU A 48 -28.71 -4.76 24.74
C LEU A 48 -28.52 -3.32 24.28
N ILE A 49 -27.66 -2.57 24.98
CA ILE A 49 -27.08 -1.31 24.50
C ILE A 49 -25.57 -1.48 24.44
N THR A 50 -24.97 -1.20 23.27
CA THR A 50 -23.52 -1.02 23.14
C THR A 50 -23.22 0.47 23.11
N LEU A 51 -22.26 0.92 23.92
CA LEU A 51 -22.10 2.34 24.22
C LEU A 51 -20.64 2.78 24.16
N ASN A 52 -20.33 3.71 23.24
CA ASN A 52 -19.04 4.39 23.23
C ASN A 52 -18.96 5.40 24.37
N ARG A 53 -17.78 5.53 24.99
CA ARG A 53 -17.56 6.52 26.04
C ARG A 53 -17.48 7.93 25.50
N HIS A 54 -16.64 8.17 24.50
CA HIS A 54 -16.38 9.52 23.99
C HIS A 54 -17.24 9.75 22.76
N MET A 55 -18.20 10.67 22.85
CA MET A 55 -19.11 11.04 21.77
C MET A 55 -19.41 12.55 21.87
N PRO A 56 -19.70 13.23 20.75
CA PRO A 56 -20.07 14.65 20.77
C PRO A 56 -21.44 14.86 21.42
N GLU A 57 -21.72 16.10 21.85
CA GLU A 57 -22.97 16.58 22.47
C GLU A 57 -23.30 15.95 23.83
N MET A 58 -23.45 14.63 23.89
CA MET A 58 -23.65 13.86 25.12
C MET A 58 -22.79 12.62 25.06
N ASP A 59 -21.89 12.50 26.03
CA ASP A 59 -20.96 11.37 26.13
C ASP A 59 -21.62 10.12 26.70
N GLY A 60 -20.91 8.99 26.64
CA GLY A 60 -21.44 7.70 27.07
C GLY A 60 -21.65 7.58 28.58
N PHE A 61 -20.89 8.29 29.40
CA PHE A 61 -21.08 8.26 30.86
C PHE A 61 -22.32 9.04 31.26
N GLU A 62 -22.55 10.20 30.63
CA GLU A 62 -23.77 10.97 30.83
C GLU A 62 -25.00 10.18 30.38
N LEU A 63 -24.95 9.57 29.19
CA LEU A 63 -26.04 8.73 28.68
C LEU A 63 -26.31 7.53 29.61
N LEU A 64 -25.27 6.80 30.04
CA LEU A 64 -25.41 5.67 30.96
C LEU A 64 -26.07 6.11 32.27
N GLY A 65 -25.65 7.24 32.84
CA GLY A 65 -26.26 7.80 34.04
C GLY A 65 -27.73 8.20 33.86
N ARG A 66 -28.15 8.63 32.65
CA ARG A 66 -29.56 8.88 32.34
C ARG A 66 -30.35 7.58 32.18
N ILE A 67 -29.79 6.57 31.52
CA ILE A 67 -30.41 5.23 31.38
C ILE A 67 -30.66 4.61 32.76
N ARG A 68 -29.69 4.70 33.68
CA ARG A 68 -29.81 4.14 35.04
C ARG A 68 -30.81 4.86 35.94
N ARG A 69 -31.06 6.16 35.70
CA ARG A 69 -32.11 6.93 36.39
C ARG A 69 -33.51 6.69 35.83
N SER A 70 -33.63 6.17 34.61
CA SER A 70 -34.93 5.86 34.00
C SER A 70 -35.57 4.64 34.66
N GLN A 71 -36.81 4.78 35.17
CA GLN A 71 -37.57 3.65 35.70
C GLN A 71 -37.79 2.55 34.65
N GLN A 72 -37.88 2.94 33.37
CA GLN A 72 -38.09 2.00 32.27
C GLN A 72 -36.79 1.24 31.92
N PHE A 73 -35.63 1.90 31.91
CA PHE A 73 -34.40 1.34 31.32
C PHE A 73 -33.29 0.99 32.32
N ARG A 74 -33.49 1.24 33.62
CA ARG A 74 -32.45 1.05 34.65
C ARG A 74 -31.77 -0.31 34.65
N ASN A 75 -32.51 -1.38 34.32
CA ASN A 75 -31.99 -2.76 34.32
C ASN A 75 -31.52 -3.24 32.94
N LEU A 76 -31.51 -2.38 31.91
CA LEU A 76 -31.05 -2.81 30.59
C LEU A 76 -29.54 -3.12 30.59
N PRO A 77 -29.12 -4.26 30.01
CA PRO A 77 -27.71 -4.56 29.80
C PRO A 77 -27.04 -3.47 28.96
N VAL A 78 -26.00 -2.84 29.50
CA VAL A 78 -25.16 -1.87 28.79
C VAL A 78 -23.73 -2.38 28.78
N VAL A 79 -23.18 -2.60 27.58
CA VAL A 79 -21.78 -2.94 27.36
C VAL A 79 -21.05 -1.70 26.86
N MET A 80 -20.08 -1.23 27.63
CA MET A 80 -19.23 -0.12 27.21
C MET A 80 -18.22 -0.61 26.19
N ILE A 81 -18.10 0.07 25.05
CA ILE A 81 -17.12 -0.27 24.02
C ILE A 81 -16.28 0.96 23.73
N SER A 82 -15.05 1.03 24.26
CA SER A 82 -14.24 2.26 24.23
C SER A 82 -12.76 2.00 23.92
N THR A 83 -12.11 3.00 23.32
CA THR A 83 -10.65 3.05 23.18
C THR A 83 -9.94 3.37 24.49
N ASP A 84 -10.61 4.08 25.42
CA ASP A 84 -10.04 4.37 26.74
C ASP A 84 -10.33 3.22 27.71
N SER A 85 -9.40 2.27 27.75
CA SER A 85 -9.45 1.03 28.53
C SER A 85 -8.58 1.07 29.78
N ASN A 86 -8.18 2.27 30.24
CA ASN A 86 -7.44 2.38 31.48
C ASN A 86 -8.29 1.90 32.69
N GLU A 87 -7.63 1.36 33.70
CA GLU A 87 -8.29 0.71 34.84
C GLU A 87 -9.27 1.66 35.57
N ALA A 88 -8.90 2.94 35.73
CA ALA A 88 -9.75 3.95 36.33
C ALA A 88 -11.04 4.22 35.53
N SER A 89 -10.97 4.14 34.21
CA SER A 89 -12.10 4.38 33.30
C SER A 89 -13.04 3.19 33.23
N VAL A 90 -12.48 1.98 33.24
CA VAL A 90 -13.27 0.75 33.39
C VAL A 90 -13.99 0.75 34.73
N GLU A 91 -13.28 1.07 35.82
CA GLU A 91 -13.88 1.16 37.15
C GLU A 91 -14.99 2.21 37.22
N ALA A 92 -14.76 3.40 36.64
CA ALA A 92 -15.78 4.45 36.57
C ALA A 92 -17.03 4.01 35.80
N ALA A 93 -16.85 3.31 34.66
CA ALA A 93 -17.95 2.76 33.88
C ALA A 93 -18.78 1.75 34.68
N MET A 94 -18.11 0.82 35.38
CA MET A 94 -18.79 -0.19 36.21
C MET A 94 -19.53 0.45 37.40
N ARG A 95 -18.94 1.46 38.06
CA ARG A 95 -19.59 2.21 39.15
C ARG A 95 -20.83 2.98 38.67
N LEU A 96 -20.82 3.48 37.43
CA LEU A 96 -21.98 4.12 36.79
C LEU A 96 -23.07 3.10 36.37
N GLY A 97 -22.79 1.82 36.50
CA GLY A 97 -23.74 0.74 36.25
C GLY A 97 -23.61 0.10 34.86
N ALA A 98 -22.47 0.20 34.18
CA ALA A 98 -22.21 -0.66 33.03
C ALA A 98 -22.18 -2.14 33.46
N ASN A 99 -22.67 -3.03 32.60
CA ASN A 99 -22.70 -4.47 32.88
C ASN A 99 -21.40 -5.15 32.47
N ASP A 100 -20.72 -4.60 31.46
CA ASP A 100 -19.44 -5.10 30.97
C ASP A 100 -18.69 -3.99 30.21
N PHE A 101 -17.42 -4.23 29.95
CA PHE A 101 -16.54 -3.32 29.23
C PHE A 101 -15.68 -4.08 28.21
N VAL A 102 -15.69 -3.60 26.96
CA VAL A 102 -14.91 -4.13 25.85
C VAL A 102 -13.99 -3.04 25.32
N ALA A 103 -12.69 -3.33 25.29
CA ALA A 103 -11.70 -2.40 24.75
C ALA A 103 -11.67 -2.44 23.21
N LYS A 104 -11.60 -1.26 22.57
CA LYS A 104 -11.33 -1.15 21.13
C LYS A 104 -9.82 -1.21 20.86
N PRO A 105 -9.36 -1.91 19.81
CA PRO A 105 -10.14 -2.74 18.89
C PRO A 105 -10.53 -4.09 19.52
N PHE A 106 -11.74 -4.56 19.23
CA PHE A 106 -12.24 -5.86 19.66
C PHE A 106 -12.45 -6.79 18.46
N THR A 107 -12.35 -8.10 18.66
CA THR A 107 -12.80 -9.09 17.67
C THR A 107 -14.28 -9.41 17.86
N PRO A 108 -14.97 -9.91 16.81
CA PRO A 108 -16.32 -10.46 16.97
C PRO A 108 -16.40 -11.54 18.05
N SER A 109 -15.38 -12.41 18.14
CA SER A 109 -15.32 -13.47 19.16
C SER A 109 -15.22 -12.91 20.58
N GLU A 110 -14.36 -11.91 20.81
CA GLU A 110 -14.25 -11.22 22.10
C GLU A 110 -15.61 -10.62 22.49
N LEU A 111 -16.27 -9.88 21.59
CA LEU A 111 -17.61 -9.35 21.88
C LEU A 111 -18.64 -10.46 22.15
N THR A 112 -18.63 -11.55 21.39
CA THR A 112 -19.50 -12.70 21.63
C THR A 112 -19.29 -13.31 23.01
N GLU A 113 -18.03 -13.49 23.45
CA GLU A 113 -17.72 -14.03 24.78
C GLU A 113 -18.30 -13.15 25.90
N HIS A 114 -18.13 -11.83 25.79
CA HIS A 114 -18.72 -10.87 26.73
C HIS A 114 -20.25 -10.95 26.75
N LEU A 115 -20.90 -11.03 25.58
CA LEU A 115 -22.37 -11.16 25.50
C LEU A 115 -22.88 -12.50 26.04
N THR A 116 -22.15 -13.59 25.83
CA THR A 116 -22.45 -14.90 26.42
C THR A 116 -22.30 -14.87 27.93
N ALA A 117 -21.25 -14.23 28.47
CA ALA A 117 -21.03 -14.06 29.90
C ALA A 117 -22.18 -13.28 30.57
N LEU A 118 -22.78 -12.33 29.85
CA LEU A 118 -23.97 -11.61 30.29
C LEU A 118 -25.29 -12.39 30.13
N GLY A 119 -25.26 -13.61 29.59
CA GLY A 119 -26.43 -14.45 29.36
C GLY A 119 -27.37 -13.93 28.27
N LEU A 120 -26.87 -13.06 27.37
CA LEU A 120 -27.67 -12.44 26.31
C LEU A 120 -27.80 -13.30 25.05
N ILE A 121 -26.92 -14.29 24.90
CA ILE A 121 -26.87 -15.24 23.79
C ILE A 121 -26.47 -16.63 24.31
N THR A 122 -26.78 -17.69 23.55
CA THR A 122 -26.53 -19.08 23.97
C THR A 122 -25.28 -19.66 23.31
N ASN A 123 -24.68 -20.71 23.90
CA ASN A 123 -23.53 -21.41 23.30
C ASN A 123 -23.83 -22.03 21.92
N SER A 124 -25.12 -22.25 21.57
CA SER A 124 -25.52 -22.67 20.22
C SER A 124 -25.34 -21.55 19.17
N ASP A 125 -25.46 -20.28 19.57
CA ASP A 125 -25.28 -19.13 18.68
C ASP A 125 -23.79 -18.92 18.34
N GLN A 126 -22.89 -19.39 19.20
CA GLN A 126 -21.43 -19.36 19.03
C GLN A 126 -20.94 -20.28 17.89
N LYS A 127 -21.60 -21.43 17.69
CA LYS A 127 -21.26 -22.41 16.63
C LYS A 127 -21.55 -21.90 15.21
N ASN A 128 -22.42 -20.91 15.03
CA ASN A 128 -22.68 -20.31 13.72
C ASN A 128 -21.52 -19.42 13.22
N TRP A 129 -20.52 -19.14 14.07
CA TRP A 129 -19.30 -18.44 13.68
C TRP A 129 -18.19 -19.39 13.16
N GLU A 130 -18.18 -20.64 13.62
CA GLU A 130 -17.13 -21.62 13.33
C GLU A 130 -17.62 -22.73 12.37
N SER A 131 -17.66 -22.45 11.05
CA SER A 131 -17.60 -23.39 9.88
C SER A 131 -18.55 -22.97 8.75
N PRO A 132 -18.13 -23.02 7.45
CA PRO A 132 -17.67 -24.26 6.80
C PRO A 132 -16.39 -24.11 5.96
N THR A 133 -15.34 -24.85 6.33
CA THR A 133 -14.50 -25.70 5.44
C THR A 133 -13.22 -26.12 6.17
N ALA A 134 -13.22 -27.34 6.71
CA ALA A 134 -11.99 -28.07 6.96
C ALA A 134 -12.26 -29.58 6.82
N SER A 135 -11.75 -30.16 5.74
CA SER A 135 -11.70 -31.60 5.52
C SER A 135 -10.66 -32.23 6.46
N PRO A 136 -10.89 -33.46 6.95
CA PRO A 136 -9.98 -34.09 7.91
C PRO A 136 -8.77 -34.67 7.17
N THR A 137 -7.57 -34.24 7.54
CA THR A 137 -6.35 -34.97 7.17
C THR A 137 -5.68 -35.57 8.40
N SER A 138 -5.33 -36.83 8.18
CA SER A 138 -4.82 -37.85 9.08
C SER A 138 -3.51 -37.46 9.76
N ARG A 139 -3.43 -37.78 11.05
CA ARG A 139 -2.18 -37.86 11.80
C ARG A 139 -1.32 -38.99 11.23
N THR A 140 -0.09 -38.68 10.82
CA THR A 140 1.01 -39.64 10.80
C THR A 140 2.27 -38.97 11.35
N ASN A 141 2.82 -39.60 12.40
CA ASN A 141 4.14 -39.30 12.97
C ASN A 141 5.22 -39.90 12.07
N VAL A 142 6.17 -39.10 11.58
CA VAL A 142 7.53 -39.58 11.26
C VAL A 142 8.57 -38.47 11.46
N SER A 143 9.50 -38.79 12.36
CA SER A 143 10.93 -38.47 12.48
C SER A 143 11.52 -37.05 12.36
N LYS A 144 12.34 -36.81 13.39
CA LYS A 144 13.44 -35.85 13.55
C LYS A 144 14.43 -35.79 12.37
N ASN A 145 15.03 -34.60 12.27
CA ASN A 145 16.35 -34.20 11.78
C ASN A 145 16.44 -33.33 10.51
N ASP A 146 17.37 -32.39 10.63
CA ASP A 146 17.94 -31.45 9.66
C ASP A 146 17.16 -30.15 9.36
N GLN A 147 17.23 -29.23 10.34
CA GLN A 147 17.15 -27.80 10.06
C GLN A 147 18.56 -27.26 9.75
N PRO A 148 18.77 -26.56 8.62
CA PRO A 148 19.93 -25.68 8.47
C PRO A 148 19.69 -24.42 9.31
N LYS A 149 20.56 -24.20 10.29
CA LYS A 149 20.62 -22.98 11.10
C LYS A 149 21.16 -21.83 10.25
N ASP A 150 20.29 -20.91 9.85
CA ASP A 150 20.68 -19.52 9.59
C ASP A 150 19.59 -18.59 10.12
N ASN A 151 19.74 -18.17 11.37
CA ASN A 151 18.88 -17.17 12.00
C ASN A 151 19.77 -16.12 12.65
N SER A 152 20.48 -15.34 11.81
CA SER A 152 21.04 -14.07 12.25
C SER A 152 19.87 -13.14 12.62
N THR A 153 19.72 -12.85 13.91
CA THR A 153 18.63 -12.04 14.48
C THR A 153 18.67 -10.61 13.96
N LYS A 154 17.97 -10.34 12.85
CA LYS A 154 17.77 -9.00 12.31
C LYS A 154 16.83 -8.23 13.25
N LYS A 155 17.26 -7.07 13.76
CA LYS A 155 16.39 -6.18 14.56
C LYS A 155 15.11 -5.86 13.77
N PRO A 156 13.93 -5.81 14.42
CA PRO A 156 12.68 -5.52 13.73
C PRO A 156 12.67 -4.09 13.17
N ILE A 157 11.95 -3.90 12.07
CA ILE A 157 11.74 -2.59 11.43
C ILE A 157 10.80 -1.77 12.30
N ARG A 158 11.25 -0.60 12.78
CA ARG A 158 10.45 0.28 13.64
C ARG A 158 9.48 1.12 12.81
N LEU A 159 8.20 0.79 12.89
CA LEU A 159 7.14 1.41 12.12
C LEU A 159 6.35 2.42 12.99
N LEU A 160 6.14 3.62 12.44
CA LEU A 160 5.16 4.58 12.96
C LEU A 160 3.88 4.50 12.12
N LEU A 161 2.75 4.28 12.77
CA LEU A 161 1.42 4.31 12.13
C LEU A 161 0.78 5.68 12.33
N VAL A 162 0.47 6.38 11.24
CA VAL A 162 -0.16 7.70 11.29
C VAL A 162 -1.48 7.62 10.52
N ASP A 163 -2.59 7.69 11.23
CA ASP A 163 -3.95 7.59 10.66
C ASP A 163 -4.91 8.25 11.65
N ASP A 164 -5.94 8.95 11.19
CA ASP A 164 -6.89 9.62 12.10
C ASP A 164 -7.83 8.63 12.79
N SER A 165 -8.10 7.48 12.17
CA SER A 165 -8.98 6.44 12.66
C SER A 165 -8.30 5.56 13.71
N ALA A 166 -8.74 5.71 14.97
CA ALA A 166 -8.30 4.87 16.08
C ALA A 166 -8.54 3.37 15.83
N VAL A 167 -9.60 3.03 15.09
CA VAL A 167 -9.91 1.65 14.72
C VAL A 167 -8.86 1.09 13.78
N ILE A 168 -8.49 1.84 12.73
CA ILE A 168 -7.47 1.43 11.77
C ILE A 168 -6.12 1.29 12.44
N ARG A 169 -5.72 2.26 13.27
CA ARG A 169 -4.48 2.16 14.07
C ARG A 169 -4.49 0.93 14.96
N GLY A 170 -5.62 0.63 15.60
CA GLY A 170 -5.79 -0.57 16.42
C GLY A 170 -5.64 -1.87 15.64
N ILE A 171 -6.35 -2.01 14.51
CA ILE A 171 -6.27 -3.19 13.64
C ILE A 171 -4.84 -3.39 13.16
N LEU A 172 -4.21 -2.36 12.58
CA LEU A 172 -2.84 -2.44 12.09
C LEU A 172 -1.85 -2.79 13.20
N THR A 173 -2.01 -2.20 14.40
CA THR A 173 -1.15 -2.51 15.55
C THR A 173 -1.30 -3.97 15.98
N LYS A 174 -2.54 -4.49 16.09
CA LYS A 174 -2.81 -5.88 16.48
C LYS A 174 -2.27 -6.86 15.43
N THR A 175 -2.52 -6.60 14.15
CA THR A 175 -2.06 -7.43 13.03
C THR A 175 -0.53 -7.47 12.93
N LEU A 176 0.13 -6.31 12.99
CA LEU A 176 1.58 -6.23 12.83
C LEU A 176 2.35 -6.78 14.04
N ARG A 177 1.79 -6.75 15.26
CA ARG A 177 2.40 -7.38 16.45
C ARG A 177 2.63 -8.88 16.27
N GLY A 178 1.79 -9.57 15.50
CA GLY A 178 1.91 -11.01 15.23
C GLY A 178 3.00 -11.37 14.23
N LEU A 179 3.62 -10.40 13.55
CA LEU A 179 4.45 -10.65 12.38
C LEU A 179 5.95 -10.43 12.66
N PRO A 180 6.81 -11.41 12.33
CA PRO A 180 8.24 -11.28 12.55
C PRO A 180 8.87 -10.21 11.64
N GLY A 181 9.70 -9.36 12.25
CA GLY A 181 10.54 -8.38 11.56
C GLY A 181 9.95 -6.98 11.42
N ILE A 182 8.76 -6.70 11.97
CA ILE A 182 8.21 -5.34 12.09
C ILE A 182 7.81 -5.11 13.55
N GLU A 183 8.16 -3.95 14.07
CA GLU A 183 7.77 -3.48 15.41
C GLU A 183 7.02 -2.16 15.25
N VAL A 184 5.77 -2.10 15.71
CA VAL A 184 5.02 -0.83 15.75
C VAL A 184 5.50 -0.04 16.95
N THR A 185 6.43 0.89 16.71
CA THR A 185 7.04 1.72 17.77
C THR A 185 6.13 2.80 18.30
N GLY A 186 5.12 3.21 17.53
CA GLY A 186 4.18 4.22 17.94
C GLY A 186 3.03 4.39 16.96
N THR A 187 2.03 5.15 17.41
CA THR A 187 0.89 5.54 16.58
C THR A 187 0.59 7.03 16.79
N ALA A 188 0.28 7.75 15.72
CA ALA A 188 -0.12 9.16 15.76
C ALA A 188 -1.47 9.36 15.07
N ALA A 189 -2.26 10.32 15.56
CA ALA A 189 -3.61 10.58 15.06
C ALA A 189 -3.68 11.67 13.97
N ASN A 190 -2.57 12.35 13.70
CA ASN A 190 -2.43 13.38 12.67
C ASN A 190 -0.94 13.68 12.40
N GLY A 191 -0.68 14.56 11.44
CA GLY A 191 0.67 14.97 11.04
C GLY A 191 1.51 15.60 12.14
N GLU A 192 0.95 16.56 12.90
CA GLU A 192 1.67 17.25 13.98
C GLU A 192 2.15 16.27 15.05
N LYS A 193 1.26 15.38 15.52
CA LYS A 193 1.63 14.35 16.50
C LYS A 193 2.65 13.37 15.96
N ALA A 194 2.65 13.11 14.64
CA ALA A 194 3.65 12.26 14.02
C ALA A 194 5.04 12.93 14.03
N LEU A 195 5.12 14.23 13.72
CA LEU A 195 6.36 15.00 13.79
C LEU A 195 6.91 15.07 15.22
N ASP A 196 6.06 15.38 16.21
CA ASP A 196 6.42 15.38 17.63
C ASP A 196 6.97 14.02 18.12
N PHE A 197 6.41 12.92 17.59
CA PHE A 197 6.84 11.57 17.91
C PHE A 197 8.22 11.27 17.31
N LEU A 198 8.45 11.69 16.06
CA LEU A 198 9.71 11.47 15.33
C LEU A 198 10.89 12.22 15.94
N GLU A 199 10.66 13.36 16.59
CA GLU A 199 11.70 14.09 17.32
C GLU A 199 12.22 13.30 18.54
N LYS A 200 11.35 12.51 19.17
CA LYS A 200 11.64 11.81 20.43
C LYS A 200 12.04 10.35 20.23
N THR A 201 11.56 9.75 19.14
CA THR A 201 11.67 8.30 18.92
C THR A 201 12.22 8.01 17.54
N ARG A 202 13.17 7.09 17.48
CA ARG A 202 13.71 6.62 16.20
C ARG A 202 12.72 5.70 15.50
N VAL A 203 12.33 6.10 14.30
CA VAL A 203 11.44 5.36 13.40
C VAL A 203 12.21 5.02 12.11
N ASP A 204 11.98 3.81 11.61
CA ASP A 204 12.60 3.30 10.38
C ASP A 204 11.70 3.45 9.15
N VAL A 205 10.38 3.40 9.32
CA VAL A 205 9.38 3.59 8.25
C VAL A 205 8.14 4.28 8.84
N VAL A 206 7.51 5.16 8.06
CA VAL A 206 6.22 5.76 8.39
C VAL A 206 5.15 5.20 7.45
N LEU A 207 4.07 4.66 8.01
CA LEU A 207 2.83 4.42 7.29
C LEU A 207 1.90 5.62 7.52
N LEU A 208 1.58 6.34 6.46
CA LEU A 208 0.97 7.67 6.56
C LEU A 208 -0.36 7.73 5.81
N ASP A 209 -1.44 7.92 6.54
CA ASP A 209 -2.72 8.28 5.95
C ASP A 209 -2.68 9.65 5.27
N ILE A 210 -3.51 9.82 4.26
CA ILE A 210 -3.64 11.07 3.50
C ILE A 210 -4.63 12.01 4.18
N GLU A 211 -5.81 11.50 4.53
CA GLU A 211 -6.94 12.33 4.94
C GLU A 211 -6.99 12.37 6.47
N MET A 212 -6.32 13.36 7.05
CA MET A 212 -6.25 13.54 8.51
C MET A 212 -6.59 14.98 8.90
N PRO A 213 -7.18 15.22 10.08
CA PRO A 213 -7.43 16.56 10.59
C PRO A 213 -6.13 17.24 11.05
N VAL A 214 -6.19 18.56 11.23
CA VAL A 214 -5.10 19.43 11.70
C VAL A 214 -3.97 19.56 10.68
N MET A 215 -3.27 18.47 10.37
CA MET A 215 -2.23 18.39 9.34
C MET A 215 -2.44 17.11 8.54
N ASP A 216 -2.73 17.28 7.25
CA ASP A 216 -3.00 16.16 6.34
C ASP A 216 -1.71 15.40 5.96
N GLY A 217 -1.86 14.23 5.35
CA GLY A 217 -0.72 13.38 5.00
C GLY A 217 0.22 14.00 3.96
N LEU A 218 -0.28 14.85 3.06
CA LEU A 218 0.54 15.47 2.03
C LEU A 218 1.40 16.60 2.61
N GLU A 219 0.82 17.42 3.48
CA GLU A 219 1.54 18.43 4.26
C GLU A 219 2.56 17.76 5.19
N THR A 220 2.15 16.72 5.92
CA THR A 220 3.05 15.93 6.76
C THR A 220 4.23 15.41 5.95
N LEU A 221 4.00 14.82 4.77
CA LEU A 221 5.06 14.32 3.90
C LEU A 221 6.03 15.42 3.47
N ARG A 222 5.54 16.64 3.16
CA ARG A 222 6.41 17.78 2.82
C ARG A 222 7.31 18.18 4.00
N HIS A 223 6.78 18.17 5.23
CA HIS A 223 7.59 18.39 6.43
C HIS A 223 8.64 17.28 6.62
N LEU A 224 8.23 16.02 6.46
CA LEU A 224 9.12 14.87 6.54
C LEU A 224 10.23 14.94 5.49
N ARG A 225 9.95 15.34 4.26
CA ARG A 225 10.99 15.45 3.21
C ARG A 225 11.99 16.58 3.48
N LYS A 226 11.60 17.63 4.21
CA LYS A 226 12.51 18.70 4.63
C LYS A 226 13.41 18.28 5.80
N GLN A 227 12.84 17.66 6.83
CA GLN A 227 13.56 17.34 8.07
C GLN A 227 14.22 15.94 8.05
N TYR A 228 13.56 14.97 7.41
CA TYR A 228 13.93 13.56 7.34
C TYR A 228 13.93 13.08 5.88
N PRO A 229 14.78 13.64 5.00
CA PRO A 229 14.72 13.41 3.54
C PRO A 229 14.83 11.94 3.13
N LYS A 230 15.48 11.11 3.95
CA LYS A 230 15.69 9.68 3.68
C LYS A 230 14.72 8.75 4.40
N LEU A 231 13.85 9.26 5.27
CA LEU A 231 12.90 8.43 6.01
C LEU A 231 11.86 7.85 5.04
N PRO A 232 11.78 6.51 4.91
CA PRO A 232 10.79 5.88 4.05
C PRO A 232 9.37 6.19 4.52
N VAL A 233 8.54 6.64 3.59
CA VAL A 233 7.11 6.92 3.83
C VAL A 233 6.29 6.10 2.85
N VAL A 234 5.40 5.26 3.37
CA VAL A 234 4.40 4.51 2.59
C VAL A 234 3.04 5.17 2.85
N MET A 235 2.38 5.62 1.79
CA MET A 235 1.04 6.21 1.92
C MET A 235 0.00 5.13 2.18
N PHE A 236 -0.96 5.38 3.04
CA PHE A 236 -2.06 4.47 3.33
C PHE A 236 -3.39 5.12 2.93
N SER A 237 -3.86 4.86 1.72
CA SER A 237 -4.92 5.66 1.09
C SER A 237 -6.19 4.88 0.79
N SER A 238 -7.34 5.55 0.85
CA SER A 238 -8.60 4.99 0.39
C SER A 238 -8.62 4.89 -1.14
N LEU A 239 -9.27 3.85 -1.70
CA LEU A 239 -9.47 3.67 -3.15
C LEU A 239 -10.62 4.56 -3.67
N THR A 240 -10.59 5.85 -3.35
CA THR A 240 -11.50 6.85 -3.90
C THR A 240 -10.80 7.67 -4.99
N GLU A 241 -11.54 8.31 -5.89
CA GLU A 241 -10.94 9.16 -6.93
C GLU A 241 -10.13 10.32 -6.32
N ARG A 242 -10.68 10.96 -5.28
CA ARG A 242 -9.98 12.01 -4.51
C ARG A 242 -8.71 11.47 -3.84
N GLY A 243 -8.81 10.30 -3.20
CA GLY A 243 -7.68 9.60 -2.58
C GLY A 243 -6.60 9.22 -3.59
N ALA A 244 -6.97 8.77 -4.80
CA ALA A 244 -6.04 8.40 -5.85
C ALA A 244 -5.21 9.59 -6.32
N LYS A 245 -5.85 10.74 -6.57
CA LYS A 245 -5.16 11.99 -6.92
C LYS A 245 -4.18 12.43 -5.83
N ALA A 246 -4.63 12.47 -4.58
CA ALA A 246 -3.78 12.88 -3.45
C ALA A 246 -2.61 11.91 -3.22
N THR A 247 -2.84 10.59 -3.36
CA THR A 247 -1.78 9.58 -3.25
C THR A 247 -0.72 9.79 -4.31
N LEU A 248 -1.14 10.08 -5.55
CA LEU A 248 -0.22 10.35 -6.64
C LEU A 248 0.60 11.62 -6.40
N GLU A 249 -0.04 12.68 -5.91
CA GLU A 249 0.67 13.90 -5.51
C GLU A 249 1.72 13.60 -4.43
N ALA A 250 1.39 12.74 -3.46
CA ALA A 250 2.32 12.29 -2.43
C ALA A 250 3.49 11.45 -3.00
N LEU A 251 3.23 10.50 -3.91
CA LEU A 251 4.28 9.71 -4.56
C LEU A 251 5.24 10.59 -5.36
N VAL A 252 4.73 11.55 -6.13
CA VAL A 252 5.58 12.51 -6.86
C VAL A 252 6.32 13.45 -5.90
N ALA A 253 5.71 13.83 -4.77
CA ALA A 253 6.36 14.61 -3.71
C ALA A 253 7.39 13.80 -2.89
N GLY A 254 7.60 12.53 -3.24
CA GLY A 254 8.68 11.70 -2.72
C GLY A 254 8.25 10.60 -1.76
N ALA A 255 6.96 10.30 -1.59
CA ALA A 255 6.55 9.07 -0.91
C ALA A 255 7.08 7.84 -1.68
N ASN A 256 7.50 6.81 -0.94
CA ASN A 256 8.22 5.68 -1.51
C ASN A 256 7.28 4.66 -2.17
N ASP A 257 6.11 4.47 -1.59
CA ASP A 257 5.05 3.62 -2.12
C ASP A 257 3.70 4.00 -1.50
N TYR A 258 2.66 3.28 -1.87
CA TYR A 258 1.35 3.35 -1.25
C TYR A 258 0.75 1.95 -1.04
N VAL A 259 -0.22 1.89 -0.13
CA VAL A 259 -1.05 0.73 0.17
C VAL A 259 -2.49 1.20 0.26
N ALA A 260 -3.38 0.47 -0.41
CA ALA A 260 -4.81 0.74 -0.33
C ALA A 260 -5.35 0.31 1.04
N LYS A 261 -6.10 1.20 1.71
CA LYS A 261 -6.85 0.82 2.90
C LYS A 261 -7.81 -0.33 2.55
N PRO A 262 -7.89 -1.36 3.39
CA PRO A 262 -8.80 -2.47 3.15
C PRO A 262 -10.25 -1.96 3.20
N THR A 263 -11.02 -2.30 2.18
CA THR A 263 -12.46 -1.99 2.08
C THR A 263 -13.34 -3.12 2.61
N ALA A 264 -12.74 -4.30 2.84
CA ALA A 264 -13.41 -5.44 3.41
C ALA A 264 -13.76 -5.21 4.88
N THR A 265 -14.80 -5.89 5.37
CA THR A 265 -15.34 -5.67 6.71
C THR A 265 -15.19 -6.87 7.64
N ASP A 266 -14.66 -7.98 7.11
CA ASP A 266 -14.23 -9.12 7.90
C ASP A 266 -12.76 -8.95 8.29
N THR A 267 -12.47 -9.15 9.57
CA THR A 267 -11.14 -8.94 10.16
C THR A 267 -10.07 -9.83 9.51
N ASP A 268 -10.43 -11.06 9.12
CA ASP A 268 -9.49 -12.01 8.53
C ASP A 268 -9.03 -11.62 7.12
N SER A 269 -9.92 -11.11 6.26
CA SER A 269 -9.49 -10.61 4.94
C SER A 269 -8.66 -9.33 5.05
N ILE A 270 -8.96 -8.47 6.04
CA ILE A 270 -8.17 -7.27 6.34
C ILE A 270 -6.75 -7.70 6.73
N VAL A 271 -6.62 -8.65 7.66
CA VAL A 271 -5.32 -9.20 8.10
C VAL A 271 -4.55 -9.79 6.92
N LYS A 272 -5.18 -10.67 6.13
CA LYS A 272 -4.54 -11.30 4.96
C LYS A 272 -4.06 -10.27 3.94
N LYS A 273 -4.85 -9.21 3.69
CA LYS A 273 -4.48 -8.13 2.77
C LYS A 273 -3.32 -7.29 3.30
N ILE A 274 -3.31 -6.99 4.60
CA ILE A 274 -2.20 -6.32 5.26
C ILE A 274 -0.92 -7.17 5.13
N GLU A 275 -1.01 -8.47 5.40
CA GLU A 275 0.13 -9.39 5.29
C GLU A 275 0.65 -9.54 3.87
N SER A 276 -0.22 -9.61 2.88
CA SER A 276 0.16 -9.83 1.48
C SER A 276 0.55 -8.55 0.74
N GLU A 277 0.05 -7.38 1.14
CA GLU A 277 0.32 -6.11 0.44
C GLU A 277 1.19 -5.15 1.26
N LEU A 278 0.84 -4.86 2.52
CA LEU A 278 1.55 -3.86 3.34
C LEU A 278 2.94 -4.33 3.73
N VAL A 279 3.05 -5.54 4.27
CA VAL A 279 4.31 -6.05 4.82
C VAL A 279 5.42 -6.14 3.78
N PRO A 280 5.20 -6.69 2.56
CA PRO A 280 6.23 -6.70 1.53
C PRO A 280 6.67 -5.30 1.13
N LYS A 281 5.74 -4.34 1.01
CA LYS A 281 6.06 -2.94 0.67
C LYS A 281 6.88 -2.25 1.75
N VAL A 282 6.50 -2.38 3.02
CA VAL A 282 7.26 -1.85 4.16
C VAL A 282 8.67 -2.44 4.21
N LYS A 283 8.80 -3.76 4.05
CA LYS A 283 10.11 -4.44 4.02
C LYS A 283 10.94 -4.04 2.80
N ALA A 284 10.31 -3.79 1.66
CA ALA A 284 11.00 -3.41 0.42
C ALA A 284 11.57 -1.98 0.48
N VAL A 285 10.84 -1.03 1.07
CA VAL A 285 11.32 0.36 1.19
C VAL A 285 12.34 0.53 2.33
N TYR A 286 12.37 -0.38 3.30
CA TYR A 286 13.35 -0.34 4.37
C TYR A 286 14.72 -0.84 3.91
N ARG A 287 15.74 0.01 4.02
CA ARG A 287 17.14 -0.37 3.87
C ARG A 287 17.82 -0.32 5.23
N PRO A 288 18.26 -1.45 5.80
CA PRO A 288 19.03 -1.41 7.03
C PRO A 288 20.30 -0.58 6.80
N PRO A 289 20.72 0.25 7.78
CA PRO A 289 22.01 0.93 7.70
C PRO A 289 23.10 -0.12 7.49
N ARG A 290 23.86 -0.03 6.39
CA ARG A 290 25.04 -0.89 6.22
C ARG A 290 25.96 -0.57 7.39
N ILE A 291 26.14 -1.53 8.31
CA ILE A 291 27.26 -1.47 9.25
C ILE A 291 28.49 -1.44 8.35
N ALA A 292 29.27 -0.38 8.44
CA ALA A 292 30.57 -0.37 7.80
C ALA A 292 31.37 -1.52 8.41
N GLU A 293 31.40 -2.67 7.72
CA GLU A 293 32.40 -3.67 7.99
C GLU A 293 33.74 -3.02 7.64
N ASN A 294 34.41 -2.48 8.67
CA ASN A 294 35.83 -2.14 8.67
C ASN A 294 36.65 -3.44 8.55
N GLY A 295 36.39 -4.26 7.52
CA GLY A 295 37.41 -5.12 6.97
C GLY A 295 38.41 -4.23 6.23
N PRO A 296 39.71 -4.59 6.14
CA PRO A 296 40.62 -3.87 5.29
C PRO A 296 40.04 -3.92 3.88
N GLN A 297 39.45 -2.82 3.45
CA GLN A 297 39.19 -2.55 2.06
C GLN A 297 40.57 -2.67 1.43
N LYS A 298 40.87 -3.84 0.85
CA LYS A 298 41.77 -3.88 -0.28
C LYS A 298 41.26 -2.76 -1.15
N THR A 299 42.07 -1.71 -1.23
CA THR A 299 42.04 -0.73 -2.28
C THR A 299 42.20 -1.55 -3.56
N ILE A 300 41.10 -2.16 -4.01
CA ILE A 300 40.85 -2.35 -5.41
C ILE A 300 40.81 -0.90 -5.84
N LEU A 301 41.98 -0.48 -6.33
CA LEU A 301 42.19 0.74 -7.04
C LEU A 301 40.90 1.06 -7.77
N ARG A 302 40.52 2.34 -7.75
CA ARG A 302 39.61 2.94 -8.73
C ARG A 302 40.27 2.77 -10.11
N GLN A 303 40.43 1.54 -10.56
CA GLN A 303 40.63 1.18 -11.93
C GLN A 303 39.26 1.38 -12.53
N SER A 304 39.15 2.53 -13.19
CA SER A 304 38.51 2.64 -14.48
C SER A 304 38.32 1.27 -15.14
N ALA A 305 37.25 0.59 -14.78
CA ALA A 305 36.52 -0.26 -15.71
C ALA A 305 35.43 0.63 -16.33
N HIS A 306 35.85 1.76 -16.90
CA HIS A 306 35.56 1.95 -18.32
C HIS A 306 36.13 0.72 -19.04
N LYS A 307 35.42 -0.41 -18.94
CA LYS A 307 35.33 -1.27 -20.10
C LYS A 307 34.70 -0.34 -21.11
N THR A 308 35.55 0.22 -21.98
CA THR A 308 35.16 0.66 -23.29
C THR A 308 34.35 -0.49 -23.85
N HIS A 309 33.02 -0.42 -23.67
CA HIS A 309 32.11 -1.30 -24.35
C HIS A 309 32.53 -1.16 -25.80
N SER A 310 32.95 -2.28 -26.39
CA SER A 310 33.23 -2.37 -27.82
C SER A 310 32.16 -1.55 -28.51
N SER A 311 32.56 -0.57 -29.29
CA SER A 311 31.70 0.37 -30.01
C SER A 311 30.54 -0.37 -30.68
N LYS A 312 29.44 -0.61 -29.96
CA LYS A 312 28.16 -0.91 -30.58
C LYS A 312 27.90 0.37 -31.36
N LYS A 313 27.94 0.28 -32.70
CA LYS A 313 27.63 1.40 -33.59
C LYS A 313 26.36 2.05 -33.03
N SER A 314 26.34 3.38 -32.96
CA SER A 314 25.17 4.14 -32.53
C SER A 314 23.94 3.62 -33.27
N HIS A 315 23.14 2.79 -32.60
CA HIS A 315 21.95 2.18 -33.19
C HIS A 315 20.81 3.20 -33.10
N LYS A 316 20.03 3.28 -34.17
CA LYS A 316 18.79 4.06 -34.21
C LYS A 316 17.87 3.55 -33.09
N ILE A 317 17.27 4.44 -32.32
CA ILE A 317 16.23 4.11 -31.35
C ILE A 317 14.90 4.38 -32.03
N SER A 318 14.16 3.33 -32.34
CA SER A 318 12.83 3.42 -32.95
C SER A 318 11.71 3.38 -31.91
N VAL A 319 11.97 2.84 -30.71
CA VAL A 319 11.03 2.83 -29.58
C VAL A 319 11.77 2.76 -28.25
N ILE A 320 11.23 3.44 -27.23
CA ILE A 320 11.70 3.34 -25.84
C ILE A 320 10.62 2.63 -25.03
N VAL A 321 11.01 1.58 -24.29
CA VAL A 321 10.10 0.87 -23.39
C VAL A 321 10.59 0.96 -21.96
N ILE A 322 9.70 1.27 -21.01
CA ILE A 322 10.05 1.53 -19.61
C ILE A 322 9.27 0.57 -18.70
N ALA A 323 9.97 -0.09 -17.78
CA ALA A 323 9.40 -0.92 -16.73
C ALA A 323 9.70 -0.34 -15.36
N VAL A 324 8.67 -0.16 -14.53
CA VAL A 324 8.81 0.51 -13.24
C VAL A 324 7.70 0.13 -12.25
N SER A 325 7.98 0.15 -10.93
CA SER A 325 7.02 -0.23 -9.89
C SER A 325 7.14 0.67 -8.64
N THR A 326 7.50 0.14 -7.47
CA THR A 326 7.71 0.91 -6.22
C THR A 326 8.78 2.00 -6.41
N GLY A 327 8.45 3.24 -6.01
CA GLY A 327 9.25 4.45 -6.31
C GLY A 327 9.05 5.02 -7.73
N GLY A 328 8.17 4.39 -8.50
CA GLY A 328 8.04 4.65 -9.93
C GLY A 328 7.52 6.02 -10.34
N PRO A 329 6.45 6.56 -9.73
CA PRO A 329 5.98 7.90 -10.06
C PRO A 329 7.05 8.98 -9.92
N SER A 330 7.89 8.91 -8.88
CA SER A 330 9.01 9.85 -8.70
C SER A 330 10.09 9.63 -9.76
N ALA A 331 10.45 8.37 -10.03
CA ALA A 331 11.44 8.02 -11.05
C ALA A 331 11.03 8.47 -12.46
N LEU A 332 9.75 8.28 -12.82
CA LEU A 332 9.20 8.76 -14.10
C LEU A 332 9.17 10.30 -14.16
N ALA A 333 8.78 10.95 -13.07
CA ALA A 333 8.78 12.41 -13.00
C ALA A 333 10.18 13.02 -13.17
N GLU A 334 11.23 12.30 -12.78
CA GLU A 334 12.63 12.70 -12.96
C GLU A 334 13.11 12.50 -14.40
N ILE A 335 12.84 11.35 -15.02
CA ILE A 335 13.44 11.04 -16.32
C ILE A 335 12.65 11.57 -17.52
N LEU A 336 11.31 11.59 -17.47
CA LEU A 336 10.49 11.87 -18.66
C LEU A 336 10.67 13.28 -19.23
N PRO A 337 10.88 14.35 -18.43
CA PRO A 337 11.16 15.68 -18.97
C PRO A 337 12.41 15.74 -19.86
N HIS A 338 13.37 14.83 -19.67
CA HIS A 338 14.55 14.73 -20.53
C HIS A 338 14.27 14.01 -21.86
N LEU A 339 13.21 13.20 -21.92
CA LEU A 339 12.85 12.43 -23.10
C LEU A 339 11.95 13.20 -24.06
N THR A 340 11.50 14.40 -23.67
CA THR A 340 10.67 15.27 -24.50
C THR A 340 11.50 16.14 -25.42
N ALA A 341 11.89 15.59 -26.56
CA ALA A 341 12.59 16.33 -27.62
C ALA A 341 11.83 16.19 -28.96
N ALA A 342 11.97 17.17 -29.85
CA ALA A 342 11.47 17.04 -31.23
C ALA A 342 12.01 15.75 -31.86
N HIS A 343 11.16 15.01 -32.56
CA HIS A 343 11.41 13.70 -33.16
C HIS A 343 11.85 12.61 -32.15
N ALA A 344 11.53 12.76 -30.87
CA ALA A 344 11.75 11.69 -29.91
C ALA A 344 10.96 10.43 -30.34
N PRO A 345 11.57 9.24 -30.25
CA PRO A 345 10.87 7.98 -30.47
C PRO A 345 9.67 7.86 -29.52
N PRO A 346 8.61 7.09 -29.90
CA PRO A 346 7.54 6.77 -28.97
C PRO A 346 8.09 6.11 -27.70
N VAL A 347 7.55 6.52 -26.54
CA VAL A 347 7.86 5.91 -25.25
C VAL A 347 6.64 5.12 -24.77
N VAL A 348 6.83 3.86 -24.36
CA VAL A 348 5.75 3.01 -23.83
C VAL A 348 6.12 2.50 -22.45
N ILE A 349 5.27 2.74 -21.46
CA ILE A 349 5.58 2.57 -20.04
C ILE A 349 4.64 1.54 -19.42
N VAL A 350 5.21 0.56 -18.72
CA VAL A 350 4.49 -0.26 -17.74
C VAL A 350 4.88 0.21 -16.35
N GLN A 351 3.93 0.83 -15.67
CA GLN A 351 3.97 1.13 -14.24
C GLN A 351 3.03 0.16 -13.52
N HIS A 352 3.53 -0.64 -12.58
CA HIS A 352 2.66 -1.51 -11.77
C HIS A 352 1.82 -0.67 -10.82
N MET A 353 0.58 -0.44 -11.23
CA MET A 353 -0.36 0.43 -10.54
C MET A 353 -1.81 0.08 -10.97
N PRO A 354 -2.81 0.16 -10.08
CA PRO A 354 -4.21 -0.07 -10.38
C PRO A 354 -4.75 0.92 -11.40
N LYS A 355 -5.83 0.50 -12.08
CA LYS A 355 -6.48 1.28 -13.14
C LYS A 355 -6.94 2.67 -12.68
N GLU A 356 -7.28 2.80 -11.40
CA GLU A 356 -7.77 4.04 -10.82
C GLU A 356 -6.69 5.13 -10.77
N PHE A 357 -5.41 4.77 -10.89
CA PHE A 357 -4.30 5.71 -10.74
C PHE A 357 -3.54 5.95 -12.06
N THR A 358 -3.49 4.99 -12.99
CA THR A 358 -2.67 5.08 -14.21
C THR A 358 -3.04 6.28 -15.07
N GLY A 359 -4.33 6.56 -15.27
CA GLY A 359 -4.80 7.77 -15.98
C GLY A 359 -4.44 9.08 -15.28
N HIS A 360 -4.54 9.13 -13.94
CA HIS A 360 -4.14 10.31 -13.17
C HIS A 360 -2.62 10.53 -13.22
N LEU A 361 -1.82 9.46 -13.15
CA LEU A 361 -0.36 9.51 -13.27
C LEU A 361 0.04 10.07 -14.63
N ALA A 362 -0.54 9.55 -15.72
CA ALA A 362 -0.30 10.07 -17.06
C ALA A 362 -0.64 11.58 -17.16
N THR A 363 -1.80 11.98 -16.63
CA THR A 363 -2.22 13.41 -16.60
C THR A 363 -1.22 14.28 -15.83
N ARG A 364 -0.70 13.78 -14.71
CA ARG A 364 0.27 14.52 -13.89
C ARG A 364 1.62 14.65 -14.59
N LEU A 365 2.15 13.55 -15.14
CA LEU A 365 3.41 13.53 -15.88
C LEU A 365 3.33 14.41 -17.13
N SER A 366 2.18 14.43 -17.82
CA SER A 366 1.97 15.30 -18.97
C SER A 366 2.09 16.79 -18.65
N LYS A 367 1.91 17.21 -17.40
CA LYS A 367 2.13 18.61 -16.97
C LYS A 367 3.60 18.95 -16.72
N MET A 368 4.46 17.95 -16.66
CA MET A 368 5.90 18.08 -16.42
C MET A 368 6.71 17.88 -17.71
N CYS A 369 6.04 17.51 -18.80
CA CYS A 369 6.61 17.09 -20.06
C CYS A 369 6.10 18.02 -21.17
N ASP A 370 6.97 18.39 -22.12
CA ASP A 370 6.53 19.15 -23.31
C ASP A 370 5.72 18.28 -24.29
N GLN A 371 5.85 16.96 -24.17
CA GLN A 371 5.11 15.98 -24.95
C GLN A 371 3.90 15.45 -24.18
N LYS A 372 2.91 14.99 -24.95
CA LYS A 372 1.71 14.38 -24.39
C LYS A 372 2.05 13.05 -23.71
N VAL A 373 1.68 12.96 -22.43
CA VAL A 373 1.64 11.68 -21.70
C VAL A 373 0.18 11.27 -21.56
N SER A 374 -0.18 10.08 -22.05
CA SER A 374 -1.54 9.58 -21.91
C SER A 374 -1.59 8.09 -21.60
N GLU A 375 -2.66 7.66 -20.95
CA GLU A 375 -2.98 6.25 -20.84
C GLU A 375 -3.30 5.68 -22.23
N ALA A 376 -2.75 4.50 -22.51
CA ALA A 376 -2.85 3.84 -23.80
C ALA A 376 -4.28 3.35 -24.06
N LYS A 377 -4.72 3.46 -25.31
CA LYS A 377 -6.01 2.99 -25.82
C LYS A 377 -5.80 1.88 -26.84
N ASN A 378 -6.67 0.88 -26.78
CA ASN A 378 -6.60 -0.23 -27.72
C ASN A 378 -6.79 0.25 -29.17
N GLY A 379 -5.87 -0.16 -30.06
CA GLY A 379 -5.89 0.13 -31.49
C GLY A 379 -5.37 1.52 -31.87
N GLU A 380 -4.91 2.35 -30.91
CA GLU A 380 -4.37 3.67 -31.24
C GLU A 380 -2.97 3.56 -31.89
N PRO A 381 -2.62 4.45 -32.83
CA PRO A 381 -1.32 4.41 -33.48
C PRO A 381 -0.19 4.76 -32.49
N LEU A 382 0.95 4.08 -32.64
CA LEU A 382 2.18 4.38 -31.91
C LEU A 382 2.89 5.56 -32.59
N LEU A 383 2.69 6.76 -32.07
CA LEU A 383 3.21 8.00 -32.65
C LEU A 383 4.52 8.43 -32.01
N SER A 384 5.43 8.97 -32.81
CA SER A 384 6.60 9.70 -32.31
C SER A 384 6.16 10.89 -31.45
N GLU A 385 7.03 11.34 -30.55
CA GLU A 385 6.79 12.46 -29.63
C GLU A 385 5.59 12.25 -28.69
N HIS A 386 5.25 10.99 -28.41
CA HIS A 386 4.17 10.61 -27.50
C HIS A 386 4.66 9.58 -26.48
N ILE A 387 4.26 9.79 -25.21
CA ILE A 387 4.53 8.88 -24.10
C ILE A 387 3.23 8.16 -23.70
N TYR A 388 3.21 6.84 -23.84
CA TYR A 388 2.05 6.00 -23.57
C TYR A 388 2.22 5.22 -22.27
N MET A 389 1.23 5.28 -21.40
CA MET A 389 1.20 4.53 -20.14
C MET A 389 0.22 3.36 -20.22
N ALA A 390 0.67 2.17 -19.85
CA ALA A 390 -0.21 1.00 -19.78
C ALA A 390 -1.33 1.21 -18.74
N PRO A 391 -2.60 0.98 -19.10
CA PRO A 391 -3.69 1.02 -18.14
C PRO A 391 -3.56 -0.13 -17.13
N GLY A 392 -3.88 0.16 -15.87
CA GLY A 392 -3.90 -0.85 -14.82
C GLY A 392 -4.90 -1.98 -15.12
N GLY A 393 -4.57 -3.21 -14.75
CA GLY A 393 -5.47 -4.35 -14.88
C GLY A 393 -5.61 -4.94 -16.27
N VAL A 394 -4.90 -4.44 -17.29
CA VAL A 394 -4.79 -5.04 -18.64
C VAL A 394 -3.34 -5.06 -19.10
N HIS A 395 -2.97 -5.97 -20.01
CA HIS A 395 -1.64 -5.94 -20.63
C HIS A 395 -1.62 -4.97 -21.81
N LEU A 396 -0.47 -4.33 -22.01
CA LEU A 396 -0.18 -3.47 -23.15
C LEU A 396 0.94 -4.11 -23.98
N GLU A 397 0.71 -4.25 -25.28
CA GLU A 397 1.72 -4.67 -26.24
C GLU A 397 1.69 -3.79 -27.49
N ILE A 398 2.76 -3.83 -28.28
CA ILE A 398 2.82 -3.19 -29.58
C ILE A 398 2.54 -4.24 -30.65
N GLN A 399 1.69 -3.90 -31.60
CA GLN A 399 1.35 -4.73 -32.76
C GLN A 399 1.64 -4.00 -34.07
N LYS A 400 1.95 -4.76 -35.11
CA LYS A 400 2.12 -4.24 -36.46
C LYS A 400 0.83 -4.48 -37.25
N HIS A 401 0.28 -3.42 -37.82
CA HIS A 401 -0.90 -3.48 -38.68
C HIS A 401 -0.54 -2.89 -40.06
N GLY A 402 -0.20 -3.76 -41.01
CA GLY A 402 0.33 -3.32 -42.31
C GLY A 402 1.69 -2.64 -42.16
N ARG A 403 1.76 -1.34 -42.48
CA ARG A 403 2.97 -0.51 -42.32
C ARG A 403 3.00 0.28 -41.02
N GLU A 404 1.91 0.33 -40.28
CA GLU A 404 1.78 1.10 -39.04
C GLU A 404 2.00 0.20 -37.82
N PHE A 405 2.44 0.83 -36.72
CA PHE A 405 2.46 0.21 -35.40
C PHE A 405 1.32 0.77 -34.57
N LYS A 406 0.64 -0.11 -33.83
CA LYS A 406 -0.50 0.24 -32.98
C LYS A 406 -0.33 -0.37 -31.60
N LEU A 407 -0.91 0.28 -30.60
CA LEU A 407 -1.01 -0.24 -29.24
C LEU A 407 -2.17 -1.23 -29.16
N ALA A 408 -1.95 -2.38 -28.53
CA ALA A 408 -2.97 -3.38 -28.29
C ALA A 408 -3.10 -3.67 -26.79
N LEU A 409 -4.34 -3.68 -26.31
CA LEU A 409 -4.67 -4.02 -24.94
C LEU A 409 -5.35 -5.38 -24.92
N HIS A 410 -4.95 -6.25 -24.00
CA HIS A 410 -5.58 -7.55 -23.84
C HIS A 410 -5.66 -8.00 -22.37
N GLY A 411 -6.68 -8.81 -22.07
CA GLY A 411 -6.97 -9.35 -20.74
C GLY A 411 -6.28 -10.67 -20.44
N GLY A 412 -5.07 -10.89 -20.97
CA GLY A 412 -4.30 -12.13 -20.73
C GLY A 412 -4.11 -12.44 -19.24
N PRO A 413 -3.71 -13.67 -18.89
CA PRO A 413 -3.41 -14.02 -17.51
C PRO A 413 -2.25 -13.16 -16.98
N PRO A 414 -2.26 -12.76 -15.69
CA PRO A 414 -1.15 -12.03 -15.11
C PRO A 414 0.18 -12.77 -15.26
N GLU A 415 1.25 -12.05 -15.59
CA GLU A 415 2.61 -12.56 -15.67
C GLU A 415 3.44 -11.97 -14.53
N ASN A 416 4.25 -12.79 -13.85
CA ASN A 416 4.96 -12.39 -12.63
C ASN A 416 4.02 -11.80 -11.55
N SER A 417 2.76 -12.27 -11.52
CA SER A 417 1.68 -11.73 -10.68
C SER A 417 1.31 -10.26 -10.99
N CYS A 418 1.67 -9.76 -12.17
CA CYS A 418 1.44 -8.38 -12.60
C CYS A 418 0.53 -8.32 -13.83
N ARG A 419 -0.37 -7.32 -13.84
CA ARG A 419 -1.16 -6.91 -15.00
C ARG A 419 -1.48 -5.42 -14.90
N PRO A 420 -0.83 -4.54 -15.70
CA PRO A 420 0.09 -4.83 -16.80
C PRO A 420 1.41 -5.48 -16.35
N SER A 421 2.05 -6.21 -17.26
CA SER A 421 3.40 -6.78 -17.09
C SER A 421 4.34 -6.18 -18.14
N ALA A 422 5.53 -5.81 -17.70
CA ALA A 422 6.61 -5.28 -18.52
C ALA A 422 7.18 -6.34 -19.48
N ASP A 423 7.23 -7.61 -19.07
CA ASP A 423 7.69 -8.71 -19.93
C ASP A 423 6.85 -8.82 -21.21
N VAL A 424 5.53 -8.64 -21.11
CA VAL A 424 4.63 -8.64 -22.26
C VAL A 424 4.97 -7.50 -23.23
N LEU A 425 5.06 -6.26 -22.72
CA LEU A 425 5.41 -5.10 -23.54
C LEU A 425 6.77 -5.29 -24.21
N PHE A 426 7.80 -5.66 -23.44
CA PHE A 426 9.18 -5.75 -23.90
C PHE A 426 9.37 -6.84 -24.95
N ARG A 427 8.72 -8.02 -24.80
CA ARG A 427 8.76 -9.06 -25.83
C ARG A 427 8.10 -8.60 -27.13
N SER A 428 6.99 -7.86 -27.06
CA SER A 428 6.35 -7.32 -28.25
C SER A 428 7.23 -6.29 -28.97
N ALA A 429 7.93 -5.43 -28.21
CA ALA A 429 8.87 -4.45 -28.76
C ALA A 429 10.10 -5.13 -29.39
N ALA A 430 10.71 -6.10 -28.71
CA ALA A 430 11.84 -6.87 -29.22
C ALA A 430 11.51 -7.54 -30.57
N ARG A 431 10.33 -8.19 -30.66
CA ARG A 431 9.86 -8.87 -31.88
C ARG A 431 9.68 -7.91 -33.06
N LEU A 432 9.28 -6.66 -32.82
CA LEU A 432 8.89 -5.72 -33.87
C LEU A 432 10.02 -4.77 -34.29
N PHE A 433 10.88 -4.36 -33.35
CA PHE A 433 11.90 -3.34 -33.58
C PHE A 433 13.33 -3.87 -33.43
N GLY A 434 13.52 -5.10 -32.93
CA GLY A 434 14.83 -5.77 -32.91
C GLY A 434 15.89 -4.99 -32.12
N SER A 435 16.96 -4.57 -32.81
CA SER A 435 18.06 -3.80 -32.23
C SER A 435 17.71 -2.34 -31.94
N ASP A 436 16.62 -1.84 -32.50
CA ASP A 436 16.22 -0.43 -32.38
C ASP A 436 15.42 -0.13 -31.10
N VAL A 437 15.33 -1.10 -30.18
CA VAL A 437 14.68 -0.95 -28.88
C VAL A 437 15.68 -0.44 -27.84
N LEU A 438 15.28 0.59 -27.11
CA LEU A 438 15.92 0.97 -25.85
C LEU A 438 14.98 0.63 -24.69
N ALA A 439 15.40 -0.27 -23.80
CA ALA A 439 14.68 -0.64 -22.60
C ALA A 439 15.26 0.04 -21.36
N LEU A 440 14.39 0.67 -20.56
CA LEU A 440 14.75 1.23 -19.25
C LEU A 440 14.06 0.44 -18.14
N ILE A 441 14.84 -0.11 -17.21
CA ILE A 441 14.32 -0.89 -16.09
C ILE A 441 14.67 -0.12 -14.82
N LEU A 442 13.64 0.44 -14.21
CA LEU A 442 13.76 1.35 -13.08
C LEU A 442 13.34 0.66 -11.78
N THR A 443 13.46 1.39 -10.67
CA THR A 443 13.08 0.96 -9.32
C THR A 443 11.76 0.19 -9.29
N GLY A 444 11.78 -0.91 -8.53
CA GLY A 444 10.63 -1.78 -8.44
C GLY A 444 10.93 -3.08 -7.73
N MET A 445 9.89 -3.65 -7.13
CA MET A 445 9.93 -4.96 -6.49
C MET A 445 9.66 -6.07 -7.52
N GLY A 446 10.17 -7.28 -7.26
CA GLY A 446 9.95 -8.45 -8.09
C GLY A 446 10.96 -8.60 -9.22
N SER A 447 10.56 -9.31 -10.27
CA SER A 447 11.42 -9.69 -11.40
C SER A 447 10.80 -9.41 -12.77
N ASP A 448 9.62 -8.81 -12.82
CA ASP A 448 8.97 -8.49 -14.08
C ASP A 448 9.83 -7.51 -14.90
N GLY A 449 9.81 -7.68 -16.22
CA GLY A 449 10.73 -7.03 -17.15
C GLY A 449 12.01 -7.82 -17.42
N LEU A 450 12.39 -8.80 -16.58
CA LEU A 450 13.60 -9.61 -16.80
C LEU A 450 13.54 -10.42 -18.10
N GLN A 451 12.46 -11.15 -18.35
CA GLN A 451 12.37 -12.02 -19.53
C GLN A 451 12.20 -11.20 -20.81
N GLY A 452 11.49 -10.08 -20.72
CA GLY A 452 11.38 -9.07 -21.76
C GLY A 452 12.73 -8.43 -22.09
N SER A 453 13.51 -8.07 -21.08
CA SER A 453 14.87 -7.54 -21.26
C SER A 453 15.79 -8.58 -21.89
N LYS A 454 15.67 -9.86 -21.55
CA LYS A 454 16.41 -10.93 -22.24
C LYS A 454 16.05 -11.01 -23.72
N ALA A 455 14.76 -10.89 -24.05
CA ALA A 455 14.31 -10.86 -25.44
C ALA A 455 14.91 -9.66 -26.19
N ILE A 456 14.85 -8.47 -25.60
CA ILE A 456 15.44 -7.24 -26.18
C ILE A 456 16.95 -7.38 -26.37
N ALA A 457 17.68 -7.87 -25.37
CA ALA A 457 19.11 -8.10 -25.46
C ALA A 457 19.47 -9.13 -26.55
N SER A 458 18.67 -10.20 -26.68
CA SER A 458 18.88 -11.24 -27.70
C SER A 458 18.70 -10.75 -29.14
N THR A 459 17.87 -9.72 -29.34
CA THR A 459 17.69 -9.07 -30.65
C THR A 459 18.66 -7.91 -30.89
N GLY A 460 19.63 -7.69 -29.98
CA GLY A 460 20.63 -6.63 -30.09
C GLY A 460 20.16 -5.26 -29.60
N GLY A 461 18.99 -5.16 -28.97
CA GLY A 461 18.50 -3.93 -28.35
C GLY A 461 19.35 -3.52 -27.14
N THR A 462 19.17 -2.29 -26.69
CA THR A 462 19.90 -1.75 -25.54
C THR A 462 19.07 -1.86 -24.27
N VAL A 463 19.66 -2.35 -23.18
CA VAL A 463 19.02 -2.44 -21.86
C VAL A 463 19.79 -1.61 -20.83
N ILE A 464 19.14 -0.60 -20.25
CA ILE A 464 19.68 0.22 -19.17
C ILE A 464 18.91 -0.09 -17.88
N ALA A 465 19.64 -0.40 -16.82
CA ALA A 465 19.08 -0.65 -15.49
C ALA A 465 19.44 0.49 -14.53
N GLN A 466 18.48 0.90 -13.69
CA GLN A 466 18.76 1.84 -12.59
C GLN A 466 19.70 1.20 -11.56
N ASP A 467 20.64 1.99 -11.03
CA ASP A 467 21.57 1.53 -10.01
C ASP A 467 20.92 1.29 -8.63
N GLU A 468 21.60 0.50 -7.78
CA GLU A 468 21.11 0.19 -6.43
C GLU A 468 21.01 1.45 -5.54
N PRO A 469 22.00 2.35 -5.51
CA PRO A 469 21.96 3.56 -4.67
C PRO A 469 20.76 4.47 -4.95
N SER A 470 20.43 4.75 -6.21
CA SER A 470 19.33 5.64 -6.56
C SER A 470 17.95 4.97 -6.57
N SER A 471 17.89 3.63 -6.61
CA SER A 471 16.61 2.90 -6.56
C SER A 471 15.95 3.01 -5.19
N VAL A 472 14.61 3.11 -5.14
CA VAL A 472 13.87 2.87 -3.87
C VAL A 472 13.96 1.39 -3.54
N VAL A 473 13.58 0.54 -4.50
CA VAL A 473 13.67 -0.93 -4.42
C VAL A 473 14.47 -1.43 -5.61
N TRP A 474 15.59 -2.10 -5.34
CA TRP A 474 16.47 -2.64 -6.38
C TRP A 474 16.15 -4.11 -6.71
N GLY A 475 14.86 -4.40 -6.88
CA GLY A 475 14.35 -5.72 -7.25
C GLY A 475 14.44 -5.93 -8.76
N MET A 476 13.51 -5.32 -9.50
CA MET A 476 13.44 -5.39 -10.97
C MET A 476 14.79 -5.07 -11.66
N PRO A 477 15.44 -3.91 -11.41
CA PRO A 477 16.73 -3.61 -12.03
C PRO A 477 17.83 -4.55 -11.55
N GLY A 478 17.82 -4.94 -10.28
CA GLY A 478 18.78 -5.90 -9.72
C GLY A 478 18.72 -7.27 -10.38
N GLN A 479 17.52 -7.75 -10.77
CA GLN A 479 17.38 -9.01 -11.51
C GLN A 479 18.02 -8.94 -12.90
N VAL A 480 17.83 -7.82 -13.60
CA VAL A 480 18.41 -7.57 -14.93
C VAL A 480 19.93 -7.46 -14.86
N VAL A 481 20.46 -6.73 -13.86
CA VAL A 481 21.90 -6.59 -13.64
C VAL A 481 22.55 -7.93 -13.29
N ARG A 482 21.95 -8.71 -12.36
CA ARG A 482 22.47 -10.04 -11.97
C ARG A 482 22.43 -11.05 -13.11
N ALA A 483 21.49 -10.91 -14.04
CA ALA A 483 21.44 -11.74 -15.24
C ALA A 483 22.52 -11.37 -16.29
N GLY A 484 23.26 -10.28 -16.09
CA GLY A 484 24.36 -9.87 -16.97
C GLY A 484 23.91 -9.32 -18.33
N ILE A 485 22.65 -8.90 -18.44
CA ILE A 485 22.05 -8.44 -19.70
C ILE A 485 21.90 -6.92 -19.79
N ALA A 486 22.21 -6.19 -18.71
CA ALA A 486 22.22 -4.72 -18.74
C ALA A 486 23.48 -4.23 -19.48
N ASP A 487 23.30 -3.41 -20.52
CA ASP A 487 24.39 -2.71 -21.20
C ASP A 487 24.97 -1.59 -20.33
N ALA A 488 24.15 -1.01 -19.45
CA ALA A 488 24.57 -0.01 -18.48
C ALA A 488 23.77 -0.12 -17.18
N THR A 489 24.44 0.14 -16.06
CA THR A 489 23.81 0.37 -14.75
C THR A 489 24.06 1.81 -14.36
N THR A 490 23.00 2.61 -14.29
CA THR A 490 23.10 4.08 -14.29
C THR A 490 22.31 4.69 -13.12
N PRO A 491 22.85 5.70 -12.41
CA PRO A 491 22.09 6.49 -11.45
C PRO A 491 20.84 7.14 -12.09
N LEU A 492 19.73 7.23 -11.36
CA LEU A 492 18.45 7.74 -11.88
C LEU A 492 18.57 9.11 -12.58
N ASP A 493 19.29 10.03 -11.94
CA ASP A 493 19.51 11.41 -12.39
C ASP A 493 20.34 11.49 -13.69
N CYS A 494 21.08 10.42 -14.00
CA CYS A 494 21.90 10.30 -15.19
C CYS A 494 21.16 9.58 -16.34
N ILE A 495 20.08 8.83 -16.07
CA ILE A 495 19.35 8.08 -17.11
C ILE A 495 18.71 9.03 -18.12
N GLY A 496 17.93 10.01 -17.66
CA GLY A 496 17.26 10.99 -18.54
C GLY A 496 18.25 11.69 -19.48
N PRO A 497 19.33 12.32 -18.95
CA PRO A 497 20.37 12.94 -19.76
C PRO A 497 21.10 11.99 -20.74
N ASP A 498 21.42 10.76 -20.34
CA ASP A 498 22.06 9.77 -21.24
C ASP A 498 21.14 9.45 -22.42
N VAL A 499 19.87 9.14 -22.15
CA VAL A 499 18.90 8.80 -23.20
C VAL A 499 18.65 9.99 -24.12
N ALA A 500 18.52 11.20 -23.59
CA ALA A 500 18.39 12.41 -24.39
C ALA A 500 19.59 12.61 -25.34
N SER A 501 20.82 12.37 -24.86
CA SER A 501 22.02 12.45 -25.69
C SER A 501 22.01 11.42 -26.82
N ARG A 502 21.56 10.19 -26.55
CA ARG A 502 21.44 9.13 -27.57
C ARG A 502 20.41 9.46 -28.64
N ILE A 503 19.26 10.04 -28.26
CA ILE A 503 18.23 10.50 -29.21
C ILE A 503 18.80 11.62 -30.08
N TYR A 504 19.48 12.60 -29.47
CA TYR A 504 20.02 13.75 -30.21
C TYR A 504 21.08 13.34 -31.25
N ARG A 505 21.98 12.40 -30.89
CA ARG A 505 23.02 11.89 -31.79
C ARG A 505 22.48 11.15 -33.01
N GLN A 506 21.25 10.64 -32.99
CA GLN A 506 20.66 9.98 -34.15
C GLN A 506 20.21 10.95 -35.24
N LYS A 507 20.13 12.24 -34.95
CA LYS A 507 19.81 13.29 -35.93
C LYS A 507 21.04 13.78 -36.69
N SER A 508 22.24 13.60 -36.11
CA SER A 508 23.54 13.94 -36.71
C SER A 508 24.03 12.78 -37.55
#